data_AF-A0A0G0CYD4-F1
#
_entry.id   AF-A0A0G0CYD4-F1
#
_cell.length_a   1.000
_cell.length_b   1.000
_cell.length_c   1.000
_cell.angle_alpha   90.00
_cell.angle_beta   90.00
_cell.angle_gamma   90.00
#
_symmetry.space_group_name_H-M   'P 1'
#
loop_
_entity.id
_entity.type
_entity.pdbx_description
1 polymer ?
#
loop_
_entity_poly.entity_id
_entity_poly.type
_entity_poly.pdbx_seq_one_letter_code
_entity_poly.pdbx_strand_id
1 'polypeptide(L)'
;MHLKINISKNQLENYYLEKKLSTDAIAKIFNCNHVTVINYLKRFGIPRRPRLGNRQPVSTSREVLHDLYWNKKLSHKQIAEKLGHSRYGIQRWMKIYGIKSRDLSTIFTKYPKSDFSNNLNEKAYLIGFRLGDLNVYKVNRLIQVRCSTTILEQADLMKNLFKKYGNVHIVKAKRGTYEITILLNNSFSFLLPKKDKIEGWILKKDTCFLSFLAGYADAEGSYYLRKPYKYLDRNSRYDWGVFEIQTYDKNIISTINRVLKNLGIICTFSKSRSAGYIDKRGVRTNKDCWRVTVAKKQSLWNLIKILIPYHKHKKKLKEMNILRNNLLLRNSQPYCKPINL
;
A
#
# COMPACT_ATOMS: atom_id res chain seq x y z
N MET A 1 56.35 -37.62 -26.98
CA MET A 1 57.05 -37.08 -28.17
C MET A 1 56.52 -35.66 -28.41
N HIS A 2 57.21 -34.61 -27.97
CA HIS A 2 56.75 -33.24 -28.20
C HIS A 2 57.07 -32.84 -29.64
N LEU A 3 56.04 -32.73 -30.49
CA LEU A 3 56.16 -32.12 -31.82
C LEU A 3 56.72 -30.70 -31.66
N LYS A 4 57.95 -30.46 -32.14
CA LYS A 4 58.52 -29.11 -32.25
C LYS A 4 57.73 -28.34 -33.31
N ILE A 5 56.68 -27.65 -32.87
CA ILE A 5 55.90 -26.75 -33.73
C ILE A 5 56.78 -25.55 -34.08
N ASN A 6 57.09 -25.36 -35.37
CA ASN A 6 57.92 -24.26 -35.84
C ASN A 6 57.03 -23.16 -36.43
N ILE A 7 56.76 -22.11 -35.64
CA ILE A 7 56.06 -20.91 -36.10
C ILE A 7 57.10 -19.83 -36.37
N SER A 8 57.23 -19.40 -37.62
CA SER A 8 58.13 -18.29 -37.97
C SER A 8 57.56 -16.95 -37.51
N LYS A 9 58.44 -15.97 -37.27
CA LYS A 9 58.06 -14.61 -36.85
C LYS A 9 57.11 -13.95 -37.87
N ASN A 10 57.43 -14.02 -39.16
CA ASN A 10 56.64 -13.40 -40.23
C ASN A 10 55.23 -14.01 -40.35
N GLN A 11 55.11 -15.34 -40.20
CA GLN A 11 53.80 -16.00 -40.18
C GLN A 11 52.97 -15.51 -38.98
N LEU A 12 53.58 -15.42 -37.80
CA LEU A 12 52.88 -14.97 -36.61
C LEU A 12 52.45 -13.51 -36.69
N GLU A 13 53.29 -12.63 -37.26
CA GLU A 13 52.96 -11.22 -37.51
C GLU A 13 51.81 -11.07 -38.52
N ASN A 14 51.86 -11.78 -39.66
CA ASN A 14 50.78 -11.76 -40.64
C ASN A 14 49.45 -12.24 -40.03
N TYR A 15 49.44 -13.41 -39.37
CA TYR A 15 48.20 -13.93 -38.78
C TYR A 15 47.66 -13.06 -37.63
N TYR A 16 48.54 -12.52 -36.78
CA TYR A 16 48.14 -11.81 -35.56
C TYR A 16 47.87 -10.31 -35.77
N LEU A 17 48.72 -9.63 -36.56
CA LEU A 17 48.66 -8.18 -36.80
C LEU A 17 47.85 -7.85 -38.05
N GLU A 18 48.15 -8.48 -39.19
CA GLU A 18 47.50 -8.17 -40.48
C GLU A 18 46.11 -8.79 -40.57
N LYS A 19 46.01 -10.13 -40.40
CA LYS A 19 44.74 -10.89 -40.46
C LYS A 19 43.93 -10.84 -39.17
N LYS A 20 44.46 -10.21 -38.11
CA LYS A 20 43.80 -9.98 -36.81
C LYS A 20 43.24 -11.23 -36.12
N LEU A 21 43.72 -12.43 -36.44
CA LEU A 21 43.24 -13.69 -35.84
C LEU A 21 43.55 -13.76 -34.34
N SER A 22 42.64 -14.33 -33.53
CA SER A 22 42.90 -14.53 -32.09
C SER A 22 44.02 -15.55 -31.86
N THR A 23 44.64 -15.53 -30.67
CA THR A 23 45.66 -16.54 -30.30
C THR A 23 45.11 -17.95 -30.38
N ASP A 24 43.82 -18.17 -30.07
CA ASP A 24 43.15 -19.47 -30.21
C ASP A 24 42.94 -19.88 -31.67
N ALA A 25 42.57 -18.95 -32.56
CA ALA A 25 42.41 -19.24 -33.98
C ALA A 25 43.76 -19.61 -34.62
N ILE A 26 44.83 -18.89 -34.26
CA ILE A 26 46.20 -19.21 -34.69
C ILE A 26 46.62 -20.58 -34.12
N ALA A 27 46.28 -20.87 -32.87
CA ALA A 27 46.61 -22.13 -32.23
C ALA A 27 46.01 -23.34 -32.97
N LYS A 28 44.75 -23.20 -33.43
CA LYS A 28 44.09 -24.23 -34.26
C LYS A 28 44.80 -24.45 -35.60
N ILE A 29 45.24 -23.38 -36.26
CA ILE A 29 45.97 -23.47 -37.55
C ILE A 29 47.28 -24.28 -37.38
N PHE A 30 48.00 -24.04 -36.28
CA PHE A 30 49.26 -24.73 -35.98
C PHE A 30 49.10 -25.98 -35.12
N ASN A 31 47.85 -26.45 -34.93
CA ASN A 31 47.48 -27.59 -34.07
C ASN A 31 48.22 -27.59 -32.72
N CYS A 32 48.20 -26.44 -32.04
CA CYS A 32 48.92 -26.21 -30.80
C CYS A 32 48.03 -25.58 -29.73
N ASN A 33 48.55 -25.44 -28.52
CA ASN A 33 47.85 -24.72 -27.46
C ASN A 33 48.00 -23.20 -27.66
N HIS A 34 46.96 -22.41 -27.40
CA HIS A 34 47.01 -20.94 -27.45
C HIS A 34 48.11 -20.35 -26.57
N VAL A 35 48.48 -21.01 -25.48
CA VAL A 35 49.63 -20.64 -24.62
C VAL A 35 50.95 -20.71 -25.40
N THR A 36 51.10 -21.69 -26.30
CA THR A 36 52.27 -21.80 -27.19
C THR A 36 52.36 -20.57 -28.09
N VAL A 37 51.26 -20.16 -28.73
CA VAL A 37 51.20 -18.94 -29.54
C VAL A 37 51.57 -17.70 -28.72
N ILE A 38 51.07 -17.60 -27.49
CA ILE A 38 51.38 -16.51 -26.55
C ILE A 38 52.88 -16.45 -26.20
N ASN A 39 53.53 -17.60 -26.06
CA ASN A 39 54.97 -17.70 -25.80
C ASN A 39 55.79 -17.29 -27.03
N TYR A 40 55.36 -17.67 -28.24
CA TYR A 40 56.00 -17.21 -29.49
C TYR A 40 55.83 -15.70 -29.72
N LEU A 41 54.66 -15.12 -29.41
CA LEU A 41 54.47 -13.65 -29.43
C LEU A 41 55.48 -12.95 -28.50
N LYS A 42 55.66 -13.49 -27.28
CA LYS A 42 56.64 -12.95 -26.32
C LYS A 42 58.07 -13.13 -26.82
N ARG A 43 58.41 -14.31 -27.35
CA ARG A 43 59.75 -14.64 -27.86
C ARG A 43 60.16 -13.73 -29.04
N PHE A 44 59.22 -13.38 -29.90
CA PHE A 44 59.47 -12.52 -31.06
C PHE A 44 59.27 -11.03 -30.79
N GLY A 45 58.92 -10.64 -29.56
CA GLY A 45 58.72 -9.24 -29.18
C GLY A 45 57.46 -8.61 -29.76
N ILE A 46 56.48 -9.40 -30.19
CA ILE A 46 55.23 -8.90 -30.78
C ILE A 46 54.32 -8.46 -29.64
N PRO A 47 53.92 -7.17 -29.57
CA PRO A 47 53.10 -6.67 -28.47
C PRO A 47 51.73 -7.34 -28.48
N ARG A 48 51.29 -7.79 -27.31
CA ARG A 48 49.95 -8.37 -27.16
C ARG A 48 48.90 -7.28 -27.33
N ARG A 49 47.84 -7.59 -28.09
CA ARG A 49 46.66 -6.73 -28.16
C ARG A 49 46.07 -6.54 -26.75
N PRO A 50 45.54 -5.35 -26.44
CA PRO A 50 44.88 -5.10 -25.16
C PRO A 50 43.82 -6.16 -24.89
N ARG A 51 43.64 -6.53 -23.62
CA ARG A 51 42.69 -7.57 -23.17
C ARG A 51 41.23 -7.32 -23.61
N LEU A 52 40.90 -6.10 -24.04
CA LEU A 52 39.59 -5.67 -24.51
C LEU A 52 39.43 -5.69 -26.05
N GLY A 53 40.48 -6.05 -26.81
CA GLY A 53 40.51 -5.92 -28.28
C GLY A 53 40.44 -4.45 -28.75
N ASN A 54 40.21 -4.23 -30.04
CA ASN A 54 39.95 -2.90 -30.65
C ASN A 54 38.56 -2.33 -30.31
N ARG A 55 37.91 -2.82 -29.24
CA ARG A 55 36.61 -2.28 -28.81
C ARG A 55 36.85 -0.90 -28.23
N GLN A 56 36.56 0.13 -29.02
CA GLN A 56 36.47 1.49 -28.51
C GLN A 56 35.52 1.51 -27.31
N PRO A 57 35.90 2.11 -26.18
CA PRO A 57 34.96 2.30 -25.08
C PRO A 57 33.83 3.16 -25.61
N VAL A 58 32.67 2.56 -25.82
CA VAL A 58 31.46 3.31 -26.14
C VAL A 58 31.26 4.28 -24.95
N SER A 59 31.36 5.57 -25.22
CA SER A 59 31.25 6.61 -24.20
C SER A 59 29.82 7.14 -24.24
N THR A 60 29.14 7.13 -23.09
CA THR A 60 27.84 7.77 -22.93
C THR A 60 28.04 9.03 -22.08
N SER A 61 27.45 10.16 -22.47
CA SER A 61 27.54 11.40 -21.69
C SER A 61 26.76 11.31 -20.37
N ARG A 62 27.16 12.13 -19.39
CA ARG A 62 26.50 12.19 -18.08
C ARG A 62 25.04 12.63 -18.22
N GLU A 63 24.76 13.57 -19.12
CA GLU A 63 23.45 14.18 -19.36
C GLU A 63 22.48 13.15 -19.93
N VAL A 64 22.91 12.38 -20.94
CA VAL A 64 22.11 11.31 -21.54
C VAL A 64 21.80 10.24 -20.50
N LEU A 65 22.81 9.84 -19.72
CA LEU A 65 22.62 8.83 -18.69
C LEU A 65 21.70 9.31 -17.56
N HIS A 66 21.80 10.58 -17.18
CA HIS A 66 20.92 11.21 -16.20
C HIS A 66 19.49 11.29 -16.71
N ASP A 67 19.27 11.76 -17.94
CA ASP A 67 17.94 11.85 -18.54
C ASP A 67 17.26 10.48 -18.65
N LEU A 68 17.97 9.47 -19.18
CA LEU A 68 17.42 8.12 -19.33
C LEU A 68 17.06 7.49 -17.98
N TYR A 69 17.87 7.73 -16.95
CA TYR A 69 17.69 7.12 -15.64
C TYR A 69 16.69 7.88 -14.74
N TRP A 70 16.84 9.20 -14.61
CA TRP A 70 16.05 10.03 -13.70
C TRP A 70 14.79 10.60 -14.32
N ASN A 71 14.83 11.04 -15.58
CA ASN A 71 13.66 11.63 -16.23
C ASN A 71 12.79 10.54 -16.85
N LYS A 72 13.39 9.66 -17.67
CA LYS A 72 12.69 8.57 -18.38
C LYS A 72 12.52 7.29 -17.56
N LYS A 73 13.06 7.25 -16.33
CA LYS A 73 12.91 6.16 -15.34
C LYS A 73 13.34 4.76 -15.81
N LEU A 74 14.17 4.65 -16.85
CA LEU A 74 14.62 3.37 -17.40
C LEU A 74 15.54 2.61 -16.43
N SER A 75 15.40 1.29 -16.38
CA SER A 75 16.30 0.41 -15.60
C SER A 75 17.69 0.33 -16.25
N HIS A 76 18.73 -0.08 -15.50
CA HIS A 76 20.07 -0.27 -16.06
C HIS A 76 20.06 -1.25 -17.25
N LYS A 77 19.17 -2.26 -17.24
CA LYS A 77 19.01 -3.21 -18.35
C LYS A 77 18.45 -2.53 -19.60
N GLN A 78 17.38 -1.75 -19.45
CA GLN A 78 16.78 -1.01 -20.58
C GLN A 78 17.73 0.05 -21.14
N ILE A 79 18.47 0.75 -20.27
CA ILE A 79 19.49 1.71 -20.70
C ILE A 79 20.61 0.99 -21.44
N ALA A 80 21.06 -0.16 -20.92
CA ALA A 80 22.08 -0.99 -21.55
C ALA A 80 21.65 -1.45 -22.96
N GLU A 81 20.43 -1.99 -23.10
CA GLU A 81 19.86 -2.38 -24.39
C GLU A 81 19.75 -1.18 -25.35
N LYS A 82 19.27 -0.03 -24.86
CA LYS A 82 19.10 1.17 -25.67
C LYS A 82 20.41 1.79 -26.17
N LEU A 83 21.48 1.69 -25.37
CA LEU A 83 22.78 2.30 -25.67
C LEU A 83 23.82 1.29 -26.19
N GLY A 84 23.43 0.04 -26.45
CA GLY A 84 24.36 -1.01 -26.88
C GLY A 84 25.42 -1.35 -25.83
N HIS A 85 25.11 -1.16 -24.55
CA HIS A 85 26.00 -1.37 -23.43
C HIS A 85 25.68 -2.65 -22.66
N SER A 86 26.61 -3.09 -21.81
CA SER A 86 26.30 -4.07 -20.78
C SER A 86 25.70 -3.37 -19.55
N ARG A 87 24.84 -4.09 -18.80
CA ARG A 87 24.30 -3.59 -17.52
C ARG A 87 25.40 -3.11 -16.56
N TYR A 88 26.52 -3.84 -16.51
CA TYR A 88 27.68 -3.48 -15.69
C TYR A 88 28.40 -2.23 -16.21
N GLY A 89 28.46 -2.04 -17.53
CA GLY A 89 28.99 -0.82 -18.14
C GLY A 89 28.18 0.42 -17.73
N ILE A 90 26.85 0.34 -17.77
CA ILE A 90 25.97 1.40 -17.30
C ILE A 90 26.19 1.71 -15.81
N GLN A 91 26.27 0.67 -14.97
CA GLN A 91 26.53 0.84 -13.54
C GLN A 91 27.89 1.51 -13.26
N ARG A 92 28.94 1.13 -14.02
CA ARG A 92 30.26 1.76 -13.94
C ARG A 92 30.19 3.24 -14.32
N TRP A 93 29.54 3.58 -15.43
CA TRP A 93 29.39 4.98 -15.87
C TRP A 93 28.57 5.83 -14.88
N MET A 94 27.49 5.29 -14.32
CA MET A 94 26.75 5.98 -13.25
C MET A 94 27.63 6.28 -12.03
N LYS A 95 28.51 5.34 -11.65
CA LYS A 95 29.47 5.53 -10.56
C LYS A 95 30.51 6.60 -10.90
N ILE A 96 31.07 6.58 -12.11
CA ILE A 96 32.05 7.57 -12.60
C ILE A 96 31.43 8.98 -12.56
N TYR A 97 30.18 9.12 -12.99
CA TYR A 97 29.47 10.41 -13.04
C TYR A 97 28.78 10.82 -11.73
N GLY A 98 28.92 10.03 -10.66
CA GLY A 98 28.29 10.30 -9.36
C GLY A 98 26.77 10.30 -9.39
N ILE A 99 26.13 9.63 -10.36
CA ILE A 99 24.68 9.57 -10.47
C ILE A 99 24.15 8.62 -9.39
N LYS A 100 23.49 9.18 -8.37
CA LYS A 100 22.89 8.39 -7.28
C LYS A 100 21.86 7.41 -7.85
N SER A 101 21.90 6.18 -7.36
CA SER A 101 20.85 5.20 -7.64
C SER A 101 19.52 5.67 -7.02
N ARG A 102 18.42 5.36 -7.70
CA ARG A 102 17.07 5.55 -7.19
C ARG A 102 16.88 4.77 -5.89
N ASP A 103 16.03 5.27 -4.99
CA ASP A 103 15.76 4.58 -3.73
C ASP A 103 15.20 3.18 -4.00
N LEU A 104 15.60 2.21 -3.19
CA LEU A 104 15.19 0.81 -3.32
C LEU A 104 13.65 0.67 -3.36
N SER A 105 12.92 1.53 -2.63
CA SER A 105 11.45 1.57 -2.66
C SER A 105 10.87 1.79 -4.07
N THR A 106 11.56 2.58 -4.90
CA THR A 106 11.17 2.89 -6.28
C THR A 106 11.67 1.83 -7.27
N ILE A 107 12.77 1.15 -6.96
CA ILE A 107 13.30 0.04 -7.77
C ILE A 107 12.42 -1.20 -7.64
N PHE A 108 11.92 -1.50 -6.43
CA PHE A 108 11.13 -2.70 -6.17
C PHE A 108 9.67 -2.61 -6.61
N THR A 109 9.23 -1.50 -7.22
CA THR A 109 7.81 -1.34 -7.57
C THR A 109 7.59 -0.80 -8.97
N LYS A 110 6.68 -1.44 -9.72
CA LYS A 110 6.28 -1.06 -11.07
C LYS A 110 5.59 0.32 -11.14
N TYR A 111 4.87 0.70 -10.09
CA TYR A 111 3.98 1.88 -10.08
C TYR A 111 4.52 3.00 -9.18
N PRO A 112 4.37 4.27 -9.60
CA PRO A 112 4.76 5.42 -8.79
C PRO A 112 3.99 5.48 -7.47
N LYS A 113 4.61 6.12 -6.48
CA LYS A 113 4.04 6.39 -5.15
C LYS A 113 4.18 7.86 -4.86
N SER A 114 3.12 8.47 -4.34
CA SER A 114 3.15 9.86 -3.89
C SER A 114 3.09 9.90 -2.36
N ASP A 115 3.59 10.98 -1.79
CA ASP A 115 3.56 11.18 -0.35
C ASP A 115 2.12 11.42 0.13
N PHE A 116 1.88 11.09 1.38
CA PHE A 116 0.64 11.43 2.07
C PHE A 116 0.41 12.94 2.00
N SER A 117 -0.84 13.35 1.79
CA SER A 117 -1.24 14.75 1.59
C SER A 117 -0.94 15.68 2.77
N ASN A 118 -0.57 15.12 3.93
CA ASN A 118 -0.45 15.81 5.22
C ASN A 118 -1.77 16.45 5.72
N ASN A 119 -2.91 16.14 5.10
CA ASN A 119 -4.21 16.58 5.57
C ASN A 119 -4.59 15.84 6.87
N LEU A 120 -4.78 16.59 7.96
CA LEU A 120 -5.04 16.01 9.28
C LEU A 120 -6.38 15.27 9.38
N ASN A 121 -7.43 15.75 8.71
CA ASN A 121 -8.73 15.09 8.69
C ASN A 121 -8.65 13.75 7.92
N GLU A 122 -7.97 13.76 6.78
CA GLU A 122 -7.69 12.53 6.03
C GLU A 122 -6.85 11.55 6.87
N LYS A 123 -5.83 12.04 7.57
CA LYS A 123 -4.98 11.24 8.44
C LYS A 123 -5.79 10.59 9.57
N ALA A 124 -6.64 11.38 10.23
CA ALA A 124 -7.51 10.93 11.31
C ALA A 124 -8.50 9.86 10.81
N TYR A 125 -9.12 10.08 9.65
CA TYR A 125 -9.99 9.10 9.00
C TYR A 125 -9.24 7.78 8.72
N LEU A 126 -8.04 7.85 8.13
CA LEU A 126 -7.27 6.65 7.79
C LEU A 126 -6.82 5.90 9.05
N ILE A 127 -6.50 6.60 10.14
CA ILE A 127 -6.20 5.97 11.43
C ILE A 127 -7.44 5.27 12.00
N GLY A 128 -8.60 5.92 11.99
CA GLY A 128 -9.86 5.30 12.43
C GLY A 128 -10.15 4.01 11.64
N PHE A 129 -10.12 4.11 10.30
CA PHE A 129 -10.36 2.96 9.44
C PHE A 129 -9.29 1.85 9.60
N ARG A 130 -8.04 2.23 9.88
CA ARG A 130 -6.93 1.31 10.16
C ARG A 130 -7.15 0.49 11.42
N LEU A 131 -7.69 1.08 12.47
CA LEU A 131 -7.84 0.40 13.75
C LEU A 131 -8.90 -0.71 13.68
N GLY A 132 -9.93 -0.55 12.83
CA GLY A 132 -10.88 -1.61 12.48
C GLY A 132 -10.34 -2.57 11.42
N ASP A 133 -10.50 -2.21 10.13
CA ASP A 133 -10.48 -3.17 9.01
C ASP A 133 -9.13 -3.35 8.31
N LEU A 134 -8.17 -2.43 8.45
CA LEU A 134 -6.92 -2.54 7.69
C LEU A 134 -5.90 -3.45 8.40
N ASN A 135 -5.25 -4.30 7.61
CA ASN A 135 -4.00 -4.96 8.00
C ASN A 135 -2.83 -4.18 7.38
N VAL A 136 -1.94 -3.63 8.21
CA VAL A 136 -0.84 -2.79 7.75
C VAL A 136 0.46 -3.23 8.39
N TYR A 137 1.49 -3.40 7.58
CA TYR A 137 2.83 -3.78 8.00
C TYR A 137 3.89 -3.20 7.07
N LYS A 138 5.13 -3.16 7.56
CA LYS A 138 6.27 -2.68 6.77
C LYS A 138 6.80 -3.82 5.90
N VAL A 139 7.08 -3.52 4.63
CA VAL A 139 7.71 -4.46 3.69
C VAL A 139 8.87 -3.75 3.02
N ASN A 140 10.10 -4.19 3.28
CA ASN A 140 11.31 -3.49 2.87
C ASN A 140 11.28 -2.01 3.32
N ARG A 141 11.27 -1.08 2.36
CA ARG A 141 11.18 0.38 2.58
C ARG A 141 9.77 0.95 2.32
N LEU A 142 8.76 0.09 2.27
CA LEU A 142 7.38 0.42 1.92
C LEU A 142 6.43 0.08 3.07
N ILE A 143 5.24 0.68 3.02
CA ILE A 143 4.11 0.37 3.88
C ILE A 143 3.11 -0.42 3.05
N GLN A 144 2.86 -1.68 3.41
CA GLN A 144 1.85 -2.51 2.76
C GLN A 144 0.54 -2.40 3.53
N VAL A 145 -0.51 -1.96 2.86
CA VAL A 145 -1.88 -1.93 3.35
C VAL A 145 -2.67 -3.06 2.68
N ARG A 146 -3.38 -3.85 3.49
CA ARG A 146 -4.24 -4.94 3.04
C ARG A 146 -5.63 -4.84 3.65
N CYS A 147 -6.61 -5.28 2.88
CA CYS A 147 -8.00 -5.49 3.31
C CYS A 147 -8.57 -6.64 2.49
N SER A 148 -9.42 -7.46 3.10
CA SER A 148 -10.12 -8.56 2.43
C SER A 148 -11.61 -8.41 2.73
N THR A 149 -12.45 -8.46 1.71
CA THR A 149 -13.89 -8.19 1.88
C THR A 149 -14.73 -8.93 0.85
N THR A 150 -15.96 -9.30 1.21
CA THR A 150 -16.96 -9.81 0.26
C THR A 150 -17.84 -8.70 -0.30
N ILE A 151 -17.71 -7.47 0.21
CA ILE A 151 -18.55 -6.31 -0.13
C ILE A 151 -17.83 -5.46 -1.17
N LEU A 152 -18.45 -5.25 -2.34
CA LEU A 152 -17.86 -4.47 -3.43
C LEU A 152 -17.65 -3.00 -3.03
N GLU A 153 -18.59 -2.42 -2.29
CA GLU A 153 -18.50 -1.04 -1.82
C GLU A 153 -17.28 -0.79 -0.91
N GLN A 154 -16.84 -1.81 -0.16
CA GLN A 154 -15.61 -1.74 0.64
C GLN A 154 -14.37 -1.76 -0.26
N ALA A 155 -14.38 -2.55 -1.34
CA ALA A 155 -13.30 -2.54 -2.33
C ALA A 155 -13.21 -1.20 -3.07
N ASP A 156 -14.35 -0.60 -3.42
CA ASP A 156 -14.43 0.75 -3.99
C ASP A 156 -13.92 1.82 -3.02
N LEU A 157 -14.26 1.70 -1.74
CA LEU A 157 -13.73 2.59 -0.70
C LEU A 157 -12.20 2.53 -0.66
N MET A 158 -11.62 1.32 -0.58
CA MET A 158 -10.17 1.13 -0.63
C MET A 158 -9.53 1.76 -1.86
N LYS A 159 -10.13 1.55 -3.03
CA LYS A 159 -9.67 2.18 -4.28
C LYS A 159 -9.67 3.70 -4.18
N ASN A 160 -10.75 4.30 -3.69
CA ASN A 160 -10.87 5.75 -3.58
C ASN A 160 -9.94 6.37 -2.53
N LEU A 161 -9.69 5.68 -1.42
CA LEU A 161 -8.77 6.15 -0.38
C LEU A 161 -7.31 6.21 -0.87
N PHE A 162 -6.89 5.22 -1.66
CA PHE A 162 -5.46 5.02 -1.93
C PHE A 162 -5.02 5.22 -3.39
N LYS A 163 -5.94 5.31 -4.37
CA LYS A 163 -5.57 5.46 -5.80
C LYS A 163 -4.65 6.64 -6.10
N LYS A 164 -4.72 7.72 -5.32
CA LYS A 164 -3.85 8.90 -5.48
C LYS A 164 -2.42 8.68 -4.95
N TYR A 165 -2.21 7.67 -4.10
CA TYR A 165 -0.96 7.42 -3.38
C TYR A 165 -0.17 6.22 -3.89
N GLY A 166 -0.85 5.25 -4.46
CA GLY A 166 -0.22 4.07 -5.02
C GLY A 166 -1.22 3.24 -5.79
N ASN A 167 -0.69 2.26 -6.53
CA ASN A 167 -1.54 1.33 -7.25
C ASN A 167 -2.32 0.44 -6.28
N VAL A 168 -3.64 0.39 -6.46
CA VAL A 168 -4.54 -0.44 -5.66
C VAL A 168 -4.77 -1.75 -6.42
N HIS A 169 -4.09 -2.81 -5.98
CA HIS A 169 -4.28 -4.14 -6.54
C HIS A 169 -5.50 -4.80 -5.89
N ILE A 170 -6.47 -5.21 -6.71
CA ILE A 170 -7.69 -5.89 -6.27
C ILE A 170 -7.79 -7.20 -7.05
N VAL A 171 -7.90 -8.32 -6.33
CA VAL A 171 -8.06 -9.66 -6.92
C VAL A 171 -9.27 -10.32 -6.29
N LYS A 172 -10.18 -10.88 -7.11
CA LYS A 172 -11.30 -11.68 -6.61
C LYS A 172 -10.83 -13.12 -6.44
N ALA A 173 -10.76 -13.59 -5.19
CA ALA A 173 -10.43 -14.96 -4.88
C ALA A 173 -11.55 -15.92 -5.30
N LYS A 174 -11.23 -17.20 -5.53
CA LYS A 174 -12.21 -18.25 -5.91
C LYS A 174 -13.40 -18.34 -4.93
N ARG A 175 -13.14 -18.11 -3.64
CA ARG A 175 -14.15 -18.06 -2.56
C ARG A 175 -15.07 -16.82 -2.58
N GLY A 176 -14.94 -15.93 -3.56
CA GLY A 176 -15.78 -14.74 -3.72
C GLY A 176 -15.30 -13.48 -2.98
N THR A 177 -14.24 -13.57 -2.18
CA THR A 177 -13.65 -12.43 -1.46
C THR A 177 -12.76 -11.58 -2.39
N TYR A 178 -12.88 -10.25 -2.32
CA TYR A 178 -11.92 -9.30 -2.88
C TYR A 178 -10.73 -9.16 -1.94
N GLU A 179 -9.55 -9.55 -2.41
CA GLU A 179 -8.27 -9.38 -1.75
C GLU A 179 -7.60 -8.10 -2.28
N ILE A 180 -7.37 -7.13 -1.40
CA ILE A 180 -6.91 -5.79 -1.77
C ILE A 180 -5.53 -5.55 -1.16
N THR A 181 -4.59 -5.10 -1.98
CA THR A 181 -3.22 -4.78 -1.55
C THR A 181 -2.76 -3.47 -2.16
N ILE A 182 -2.18 -2.61 -1.31
CA ILE A 182 -1.59 -1.33 -1.70
C ILE A 182 -0.18 -1.27 -1.12
N LEU A 183 0.78 -0.89 -1.96
CA LEU A 183 2.15 -0.55 -1.52
C LEU A 183 2.31 0.97 -1.54
N LEU A 184 2.56 1.55 -0.36
CA LEU A 184 2.73 2.99 -0.13
C LEU A 184 4.17 3.30 0.29
N ASN A 185 4.61 4.54 0.11
CA ASN A 185 5.90 4.99 0.62
C ASN A 185 5.88 5.21 2.16
N ASN A 186 7.01 5.59 2.72
CA ASN A 186 7.19 5.69 4.18
C ASN A 186 6.42 6.86 4.84
N SER A 187 5.87 7.81 4.06
CA SER A 187 5.02 8.89 4.60
C SER A 187 3.74 8.35 5.26
N PHE A 188 3.34 7.11 4.94
CA PHE A 188 2.21 6.38 5.55
C PHE A 188 2.56 5.58 6.81
N SER A 189 3.77 5.73 7.34
CA SER A 189 4.22 5.00 8.55
C SER A 189 3.33 5.25 9.78
N PHE A 190 2.57 6.34 9.81
CA PHE A 190 1.56 6.60 10.83
C PHE A 190 0.43 5.56 10.90
N LEU A 191 0.27 4.70 9.89
CA LEU A 191 -0.69 3.58 9.90
C LEU A 191 -0.14 2.29 10.52
N LEU A 192 1.16 2.23 10.83
CA LEU A 192 1.78 1.04 11.43
C LEU A 192 1.30 0.76 12.86
N PRO A 193 1.18 1.76 13.77
CA PRO A 193 0.69 1.51 15.11
C PRO A 193 -0.75 0.98 15.09
N LYS A 194 -0.99 -0.16 15.75
CA LYS A 194 -2.33 -0.68 16.04
C LYS A 194 -2.51 -0.77 17.55
N LYS A 195 -2.95 0.33 18.16
CA LYS A 195 -3.16 0.45 19.61
C LYS A 195 -4.64 0.77 19.86
N ASP A 196 -5.22 0.17 20.89
CA ASP A 196 -6.55 0.53 21.41
C ASP A 196 -6.47 1.89 22.11
N LYS A 197 -6.35 2.96 21.32
CA LYS A 197 -6.26 4.36 21.78
C LYS A 197 -6.51 5.32 20.62
N ILE A 198 -7.20 6.43 20.92
CA ILE A 198 -7.29 7.59 20.02
C ILE A 198 -6.15 8.55 20.34
N GLU A 199 -5.41 9.00 19.32
CA GLU A 199 -4.29 9.92 19.51
C GLU A 199 -4.75 11.29 20.02
N GLY A 200 -3.97 11.90 20.91
CA GLY A 200 -4.38 13.14 21.58
C GLY A 200 -4.65 14.30 20.62
N TRP A 201 -3.91 14.40 19.51
CA TRP A 201 -4.13 15.45 18.51
C TRP A 201 -5.47 15.31 17.77
N ILE A 202 -6.00 14.08 17.64
CA ILE A 202 -7.33 13.83 17.05
C ILE A 202 -8.42 14.41 17.96
N LEU A 203 -8.22 14.32 19.28
CA LEU A 203 -9.17 14.80 20.28
C LEU A 203 -9.16 16.32 20.48
N LYS A 204 -8.16 17.04 19.94
CA LYS A 204 -8.04 18.50 20.08
C LYS A 204 -8.93 19.29 19.11
N LYS A 205 -9.43 18.66 18.05
CA LYS A 205 -10.24 19.31 17.01
C LYS A 205 -11.41 18.42 16.63
N ASP A 206 -12.62 18.96 16.69
CA ASP A 206 -13.85 18.23 16.37
C ASP A 206 -13.82 17.66 14.95
N THR A 207 -13.31 18.41 13.97
CA THR A 207 -13.20 17.94 12.58
C THR A 207 -12.29 16.72 12.45
N CYS A 208 -11.18 16.66 13.21
CA CYS A 208 -10.30 15.50 13.25
C CYS A 208 -10.97 14.32 13.96
N PHE A 209 -11.63 14.56 15.10
CA PHE A 209 -12.38 13.52 15.82
C PHE A 209 -13.51 12.94 14.97
N LEU A 210 -14.32 13.76 14.31
CA LEU A 210 -15.41 13.33 13.45
C LEU A 210 -14.88 12.57 12.23
N SER A 211 -13.74 12.99 11.66
CA SER A 211 -13.06 12.24 10.60
C SER A 211 -12.60 10.86 11.08
N PHE A 212 -11.99 10.80 12.26
CA PHE A 212 -11.59 9.54 12.90
C PHE A 212 -12.79 8.63 13.17
N LEU A 213 -13.85 9.17 13.78
CA LEU A 213 -15.05 8.43 14.11
C LEU A 213 -15.72 7.89 12.84
N ALA A 214 -15.81 8.68 11.77
CA ALA A 214 -16.33 8.21 10.50
C ALA A 214 -15.48 7.09 9.89
N GLY A 215 -14.15 7.21 9.92
CA GLY A 215 -13.24 6.14 9.47
C GLY A 215 -13.40 4.86 10.29
N TYR A 216 -13.47 4.98 11.63
CA TYR A 216 -13.67 3.83 12.51
C TYR A 216 -15.06 3.21 12.32
N ALA A 217 -16.10 4.03 12.14
CA ALA A 217 -17.47 3.58 11.88
C ALA A 217 -17.68 2.99 10.47
N ASP A 218 -16.90 3.43 9.47
CA ASP A 218 -16.90 2.80 8.15
C ASP A 218 -16.34 1.37 8.20
N ALA A 219 -15.49 1.05 9.17
CA ALA A 219 -15.00 -0.30 9.44
C ALA A 219 -15.91 -1.08 10.40
N GLU A 220 -16.15 -0.56 11.61
CA GLU A 220 -16.77 -1.29 12.73
C GLU A 220 -18.21 -0.86 13.05
N GLY A 221 -18.66 0.26 12.47
CA GLY A 221 -19.95 0.87 12.78
C GLY A 221 -21.10 0.24 12.01
N SER A 222 -22.30 0.29 12.57
CA SER A 222 -23.53 -0.23 11.97
C SER A 222 -24.67 0.74 12.16
N TYR A 223 -25.43 0.97 11.08
CA TYR A 223 -26.61 1.81 11.04
C TYR A 223 -27.80 0.94 10.63
N TYR A 224 -28.80 0.80 11.49
CA TYR A 224 -29.91 -0.12 11.21
C TYR A 224 -31.20 0.27 11.91
N LEU A 225 -32.32 -0.17 11.33
CA LEU A 225 -33.64 -0.09 11.93
C LEU A 225 -33.89 -1.34 12.77
N ARG A 226 -34.37 -1.15 14.00
CA ARG A 226 -34.71 -2.23 14.92
C ARG A 226 -36.20 -2.17 15.26
N LYS A 227 -36.90 -3.29 15.12
CA LYS A 227 -38.27 -3.42 15.62
C LYS A 227 -38.28 -3.19 17.13
N PRO A 228 -39.25 -2.43 17.67
CA PRO A 228 -39.44 -2.33 19.10
C PRO A 228 -39.74 -3.71 19.68
N TYR A 229 -39.30 -3.95 20.92
CA TYR A 229 -39.66 -5.16 21.63
C TYR A 229 -41.19 -5.21 21.77
N LYS A 230 -41.80 -6.31 21.30
CA LYS A 230 -43.27 -6.51 21.27
C LYS A 230 -43.96 -6.26 22.63
N TYR A 231 -43.24 -6.37 23.74
CA TYR A 231 -43.74 -6.15 25.10
C TYR A 231 -43.68 -4.69 25.57
N LEU A 232 -42.83 -3.85 24.97
CA LEU A 232 -42.63 -2.46 25.39
C LEU A 232 -43.54 -1.47 24.65
N ASP A 233 -43.99 -1.83 23.45
CA ASP A 233 -44.95 -1.00 22.70
C ASP A 233 -45.72 -1.87 21.70
N ARG A 234 -46.85 -2.44 22.13
CA ARG A 234 -47.75 -3.24 21.27
C ARG A 234 -48.34 -2.42 20.11
N ASN A 235 -48.23 -1.08 20.17
CA ASN A 235 -48.79 -0.15 19.19
C ASN A 235 -47.71 0.55 18.34
N SER A 236 -46.42 0.26 18.52
CA SER A 236 -45.38 0.93 17.72
C SER A 236 -45.43 0.47 16.27
N ARG A 237 -45.99 1.34 15.42
CA ARG A 237 -46.08 1.13 13.98
C ARG A 237 -44.76 1.35 13.23
N TYR A 238 -43.69 1.78 13.93
CA TYR A 238 -42.42 2.13 13.31
C TYR A 238 -41.21 1.49 13.98
N ASP A 239 -40.21 1.19 13.15
CA ASP A 239 -38.89 0.77 13.59
C ASP A 239 -38.10 1.92 14.22
N TRP A 240 -37.21 1.58 15.14
CA TRP A 240 -36.31 2.52 15.80
C TRP A 240 -34.94 2.50 15.15
N GLY A 241 -34.46 3.67 14.72
CA GLY A 241 -33.10 3.81 14.24
C GLY A 241 -32.06 3.61 15.33
N VAL A 242 -30.95 2.96 14.98
CA VAL A 242 -29.83 2.68 15.86
C VAL A 242 -28.52 2.90 15.09
N PHE A 243 -27.60 3.63 15.71
CA PHE A 243 -26.18 3.56 15.41
C PHE A 243 -25.48 2.74 16.49
N GLU A 244 -24.62 1.81 16.09
CA GLU A 244 -23.87 0.95 16.99
C GLU A 244 -22.45 0.74 16.50
N ILE A 245 -21.49 0.73 17.42
CA ILE A 245 -20.17 0.15 17.20
C ILE A 245 -19.95 -0.93 18.26
N GLN A 246 -19.51 -2.11 17.84
CA GLN A 246 -19.24 -3.24 18.73
C GLN A 246 -17.88 -3.89 18.37
N THR A 247 -16.91 -3.82 19.28
CA THR A 247 -15.49 -4.18 19.03
C THR A 247 -14.79 -4.65 20.31
N TYR A 248 -13.57 -5.17 20.20
CA TYR A 248 -12.69 -5.46 21.34
C TYR A 248 -11.93 -4.24 21.87
N ASP A 249 -11.93 -3.13 21.13
CA ASP A 249 -11.18 -1.90 21.46
C ASP A 249 -11.89 -1.06 22.55
N LYS A 250 -11.79 -1.49 23.80
CA LYS A 250 -12.47 -0.87 24.95
C LYS A 250 -12.13 0.62 25.10
N ASN A 251 -10.85 0.98 24.97
CA ASN A 251 -10.40 2.35 25.24
C ASN A 251 -10.83 3.31 24.13
N ILE A 252 -10.79 2.87 22.87
CA ILE A 252 -11.34 3.65 21.74
C ILE A 252 -12.82 3.90 21.96
N ILE A 253 -13.60 2.86 22.25
CA ILE A 253 -15.05 2.96 22.38
C ILE A 253 -15.47 3.80 23.59
N SER A 254 -14.83 3.62 24.74
CA SER A 254 -15.08 4.45 25.92
C SER A 254 -14.72 5.92 25.68
N THR A 255 -13.65 6.19 24.92
CA THR A 255 -13.28 7.56 24.51
C THR A 255 -14.33 8.15 23.57
N ILE A 256 -14.79 7.40 22.55
CA ILE A 256 -15.87 7.83 21.64
C ILE A 256 -17.12 8.18 22.45
N ASN A 257 -17.55 7.32 23.38
CA ASN A 257 -18.70 7.59 24.24
C ASN A 257 -18.56 8.90 25.03
N ARG A 258 -17.39 9.14 25.62
CA ARG A 258 -17.13 10.38 26.37
C ARG A 258 -17.20 11.61 25.47
N VAL A 259 -16.54 11.58 24.31
CA VAL A 259 -16.53 12.73 23.38
C VAL A 259 -17.92 12.98 22.80
N LEU A 260 -18.67 11.94 22.43
CA LEU A 260 -20.05 12.08 21.96
C LEU A 260 -20.95 12.73 23.02
N LYS A 261 -20.83 12.35 24.29
CA LYS A 261 -21.56 12.99 25.39
C LYS A 261 -21.22 14.48 25.51
N ASN A 262 -19.95 14.84 25.38
CA ASN A 262 -19.51 16.25 25.38
C ASN A 262 -20.08 17.04 24.20
N LEU A 263 -20.32 16.38 23.05
CA LEU A 263 -21.01 16.96 21.90
C LEU A 263 -22.55 16.97 22.03
N GLY A 264 -23.09 16.66 23.21
CA GLY A 264 -24.54 16.60 23.45
C GLY A 264 -25.24 15.37 22.86
N ILE A 265 -24.48 14.36 22.44
CA ILE A 265 -25.00 13.10 21.88
C ILE A 265 -25.11 12.07 23.00
N ILE A 266 -26.35 11.78 23.39
CA ILE A 266 -26.66 10.77 24.40
C ILE A 266 -26.42 9.40 23.79
N CYS A 267 -25.46 8.68 24.38
CA CYS A 267 -25.04 7.35 23.98
C CYS A 267 -24.87 6.45 25.22
N THR A 268 -24.94 5.15 24.99
CA THR A 268 -24.71 4.11 26.01
C THR A 268 -23.40 3.41 25.73
N PHE A 269 -22.66 3.05 26.78
CA PHE A 269 -21.46 2.24 26.71
C PHE A 269 -21.63 1.03 27.63
N SER A 270 -21.43 -0.18 27.09
CA SER A 270 -21.63 -1.41 27.85
C SER A 270 -20.72 -2.53 27.36
N LYS A 271 -20.49 -3.52 28.22
CA LYS A 271 -19.91 -4.80 27.79
C LYS A 271 -21.04 -5.62 27.16
N SER A 272 -20.85 -5.98 25.90
CA SER A 272 -21.86 -6.73 25.11
C SER A 272 -21.68 -8.24 25.21
N ARG A 273 -20.43 -8.73 25.27
CA ARG A 273 -20.08 -10.15 25.42
C ARG A 273 -18.80 -10.27 26.25
N SER A 274 -18.75 -11.27 27.11
CA SER A 274 -17.53 -11.62 27.86
C SER A 274 -16.58 -12.47 27.00
N ALA A 275 -15.29 -12.40 27.29
CA ALA A 275 -14.31 -13.34 26.77
C ALA A 275 -14.76 -14.78 27.08
N GLY A 276 -14.62 -15.67 26.11
CA GLY A 276 -15.09 -17.06 26.20
C GLY A 276 -16.55 -17.28 25.79
N TYR A 277 -17.36 -16.23 25.58
CA TYR A 277 -18.73 -16.39 25.10
C TYR A 277 -18.77 -17.10 23.74
N ILE A 278 -19.59 -18.15 23.64
CA ILE A 278 -19.82 -18.92 22.41
C ILE A 278 -21.19 -18.50 21.84
N ASP A 279 -21.20 -18.04 20.60
CA ASP A 279 -22.46 -17.66 19.94
C ASP A 279 -23.23 -18.89 19.40
N LYS A 280 -24.45 -18.66 18.87
CA LYS A 280 -25.32 -19.72 18.32
C LYS A 280 -24.69 -20.49 17.15
N ARG A 281 -23.63 -19.97 16.53
CA ARG A 281 -22.89 -20.61 15.43
C ARG A 281 -21.65 -21.36 15.92
N GLY A 282 -21.45 -21.44 17.24
CA GLY A 282 -20.25 -22.05 17.84
C GLY A 282 -19.01 -21.15 17.83
N VAL A 283 -19.14 -19.86 17.47
CA VAL A 283 -17.99 -18.96 17.39
C VAL A 283 -17.65 -18.42 18.78
N ARG A 284 -16.45 -18.72 19.27
CA ARG A 284 -15.94 -18.25 20.55
C ARG A 284 -15.39 -16.82 20.47
N THR A 285 -15.75 -16.00 21.44
CA THR A 285 -15.27 -14.62 21.61
C THR A 285 -13.94 -14.64 22.36
N ASN A 286 -12.86 -14.11 21.76
CA ASN A 286 -11.52 -14.19 22.34
C ASN A 286 -11.24 -13.17 23.46
N LYS A 287 -11.95 -12.03 23.44
CA LYS A 287 -11.80 -10.93 24.38
C LYS A 287 -13.15 -10.36 24.77
N ASP A 288 -13.22 -9.59 25.83
CA ASP A 288 -14.42 -8.82 26.15
C ASP A 288 -14.76 -7.88 24.99
N CYS A 289 -16.02 -7.94 24.56
CA CYS A 289 -16.54 -7.13 23.48
C CYS A 289 -17.36 -5.98 24.04
N TRP A 290 -17.02 -4.77 23.65
CA TRP A 290 -17.60 -3.52 24.13
C TRP A 290 -18.47 -2.90 23.06
N ARG A 291 -19.52 -2.21 23.48
CA ARG A 291 -20.50 -1.60 22.59
C ARG A 291 -20.75 -0.16 22.97
N VAL A 292 -20.81 0.71 21.95
CA VAL A 292 -21.46 2.03 22.04
C VAL A 292 -22.68 2.07 21.14
N THR A 293 -23.78 2.60 21.68
CA THR A 293 -25.04 2.71 20.95
C THR A 293 -25.65 4.11 21.09
N VAL A 294 -26.11 4.66 19.96
CA VAL A 294 -26.92 5.88 19.89
C VAL A 294 -28.27 5.51 19.29
N ALA A 295 -29.30 5.54 20.12
CA ALA A 295 -30.67 5.19 19.73
C ALA A 295 -31.72 6.26 20.11
N LYS A 296 -31.36 7.24 20.96
CA LYS A 296 -32.28 8.32 21.33
C LYS A 296 -32.52 9.20 20.11
N LYS A 297 -33.80 9.41 19.75
CA LYS A 297 -34.24 10.06 18.50
C LYS A 297 -33.46 11.36 18.18
N GLN A 298 -33.40 12.32 19.10
CA GLN A 298 -32.66 13.58 18.91
C GLN A 298 -31.15 13.36 18.74
N SER A 299 -30.55 12.52 19.58
CA SER A 299 -29.10 12.29 19.54
C SER A 299 -28.67 11.53 18.29
N LEU A 300 -29.50 10.60 17.80
CA LEU A 300 -29.25 9.90 16.54
C LEU A 300 -29.38 10.86 15.34
N TRP A 301 -30.38 11.76 15.35
CA TRP A 301 -30.50 12.81 14.34
C TRP A 301 -29.25 13.70 14.30
N ASN A 302 -28.84 14.22 15.46
CA ASN A 302 -27.67 15.08 15.57
C ASN A 302 -26.39 14.35 15.12
N LEU A 303 -26.21 13.09 15.55
CA LEU A 303 -25.08 12.26 15.14
C LEU A 303 -25.01 12.08 13.63
N ILE A 304 -26.12 11.69 12.99
CA ILE A 304 -26.18 11.48 11.54
C ILE A 304 -25.83 12.80 10.81
N LYS A 305 -26.41 13.92 11.25
CA LYS A 305 -26.18 15.25 10.67
C LYS A 305 -24.70 15.65 10.71
N ILE A 306 -24.00 15.42 11.83
CA ILE A 306 -22.58 15.78 11.95
C ILE A 306 -21.61 14.79 11.31
N LEU A 307 -21.98 13.50 11.17
CA LEU A 307 -21.09 12.47 10.63
C LEU A 307 -21.18 12.26 9.11
N ILE A 308 -22.34 12.55 8.48
CA ILE A 308 -22.52 12.39 7.03
C ILE A 308 -21.35 12.98 6.21
N PRO A 309 -20.86 14.20 6.48
CA PRO A 309 -19.79 14.81 5.67
C PRO A 309 -18.45 14.06 5.73
N TYR A 310 -18.24 13.21 6.74
CA TYR A 310 -16.97 12.55 7.01
C TYR A 310 -16.94 11.08 6.59
N HIS A 311 -18.11 10.45 6.43
CA HIS A 311 -18.24 9.09 5.93
C HIS A 311 -17.85 8.97 4.46
N LYS A 312 -17.19 7.87 4.09
CA LYS A 312 -16.79 7.59 2.71
C LYS A 312 -17.31 6.25 2.19
N HIS A 313 -17.78 5.36 3.07
CA HIS A 313 -18.37 4.10 2.65
C HIS A 313 -19.80 4.29 2.12
N LYS A 314 -20.01 4.00 0.83
CA LYS A 314 -21.32 4.19 0.15
C LYS A 314 -22.48 3.45 0.85
N LYS A 315 -22.28 2.19 1.24
CA LYS A 315 -23.28 1.43 2.01
C LYS A 315 -23.68 2.13 3.32
N LYS A 316 -22.72 2.60 4.13
CA LYS A 316 -23.00 3.31 5.39
C LYS A 316 -23.79 4.59 5.14
N LEU A 317 -23.42 5.36 4.12
CA LEU A 317 -24.18 6.55 3.71
C LEU A 317 -25.64 6.21 3.33
N LYS A 318 -25.88 5.10 2.61
CA LYS A 318 -27.24 4.63 2.32
C LYS A 318 -28.01 4.27 3.59
N GLU A 319 -27.38 3.52 4.50
CA GLU A 319 -28.00 3.16 5.79
C GLU A 319 -28.32 4.39 6.65
N MET A 320 -27.41 5.37 6.71
CA MET A 320 -27.64 6.65 7.40
C MET A 320 -28.82 7.43 6.78
N ASN A 321 -28.97 7.41 5.46
CA ASN A 321 -30.12 8.03 4.79
C ASN A 321 -31.44 7.32 5.12
N ILE A 322 -31.44 5.99 5.21
CA ILE A 322 -32.61 5.22 5.66
C ILE A 322 -33.00 5.63 7.08
N LEU A 323 -32.01 5.73 7.99
CA LEU A 323 -32.26 6.21 9.36
C LEU A 323 -32.77 7.64 9.40
N ARG A 324 -32.18 8.55 8.61
CA ARG A 324 -32.61 9.95 8.50
C ARG A 324 -34.07 10.04 8.07
N ASN A 325 -34.47 9.29 7.05
CA ASN A 325 -35.85 9.25 6.56
C ASN A 325 -36.80 8.66 7.60
N ASN A 326 -36.40 7.60 8.32
CA ASN A 326 -37.18 7.06 9.45
C ASN A 326 -37.37 8.10 10.56
N LEU A 327 -36.33 8.86 10.91
CA LEU A 327 -36.42 9.90 11.94
C LEU A 327 -37.35 11.04 11.54
N LEU A 328 -37.30 11.47 10.27
CA LEU A 328 -38.22 12.47 9.70
C LEU A 328 -39.66 11.97 9.70
N LEU A 329 -39.90 10.75 9.23
CA LEU A 329 -41.23 10.12 9.24
C LEU A 329 -41.77 10.05 10.67
N ARG A 330 -40.97 9.59 11.63
CA ARG A 330 -41.36 9.56 13.05
C ARG A 330 -41.47 10.97 13.65
N ASN A 331 -40.98 12.01 13.00
CA ASN A 331 -41.16 13.39 13.46
C ASN A 331 -42.46 14.01 13.02
N SER A 332 -43.03 13.55 11.90
CA SER A 332 -44.34 14.00 11.43
C SER A 332 -45.51 13.30 12.12
N GLN A 333 -45.27 12.28 12.95
CA GLN A 333 -46.33 11.54 13.63
C GLN A 333 -46.76 12.24 14.94
N PRO A 334 -48.07 12.44 15.16
CA PRO A 334 -48.57 13.21 16.32
C PRO A 334 -48.30 12.53 17.67
N TYR A 335 -48.17 11.20 17.68
CA TYR A 335 -47.90 10.40 18.89
C TYR A 335 -46.40 10.15 19.13
N CYS A 336 -45.51 10.66 18.27
CA CYS A 336 -44.07 10.54 18.48
C CYS A 336 -43.52 11.85 19.06
N LYS A 337 -42.64 11.74 20.07
CA LYS A 337 -41.95 12.92 20.61
C LYS A 337 -41.19 13.65 19.49
N PRO A 338 -41.45 14.96 19.28
CA PRO A 338 -40.77 15.72 18.25
C PRO A 338 -39.27 15.89 18.57
N ILE A 339 -38.48 16.08 17.52
CA ILE A 339 -37.07 16.43 17.56
C ILE A 339 -36.85 17.74 16.80
N ASN A 340 -35.81 18.46 17.19
CA ASN A 340 -35.33 19.65 16.51
C ASN A 340 -34.57 19.19 15.25
N LEU A 341 -35.08 19.55 14.06
CA LEU A 341 -34.53 19.18 12.75
C LEU A 341 -33.30 20.02 12.36
#